data_AF-X0XWW3-F1
#
_entry.id   AF-X0XWW3-F1
#
_cell.length_a   1.000
_cell.length_b   1.000
_cell.length_c   1.000
_cell.angle_alpha   90.00
_cell.angle_beta   90.00
_cell.angle_gamma   90.00
#
_symmetry.space_group_name_H-M   'P 1'
#
loop_
_entity.id
_entity.type
_entity.pdbx_description
1 polymer ?
#
loop_
_entity_poly.entity_id
_entity_poly.type
_entity_poly.pdbx_seq_one_letter_code
_entity_poly.pdbx_strand_id
1 'polypeptide(L)'
;GSYLALRHYFPPGSWCNAQDPQLSYSTPWAFLIPAFTGLTRCLSRALFARGYREEVICGYGFTGDAIQGGGTLALNGEYWPAANFEISAVGLGASAVCDGLDWGYAMWNPESDQGDAELWELLEIGIPYLARRVKADTAGYGKYRGGSGWEALRLLIGNRDAELYMARADGITFMGSGIFGGYPQATSYRLWSRGSEI
;
A
#
# COMPACT_ATOMS: atom_id res chain seq x y z
N GLY A 1 -7.82 -6.62 26.01
CA GLY A 1 -7.57 -8.00 26.47
C GLY A 1 -6.22 -8.50 25.99
N SER A 2 -6.10 -8.85 24.70
CA SER A 2 -4.89 -9.39 24.06
C SER A 2 -3.60 -8.61 24.36
N TYR A 3 -3.67 -7.26 24.35
CA TYR A 3 -2.53 -6.40 24.65
C TYR A 3 -1.87 -6.68 26.01
N LEU A 4 -2.65 -7.05 27.03
CA LEU A 4 -2.13 -7.33 28.38
C LEU A 4 -1.34 -8.65 28.47
N ALA A 5 -1.54 -9.55 27.49
CA ALA A 5 -0.82 -10.81 27.40
C ALA A 5 0.49 -10.70 26.61
N LEU A 6 0.78 -9.52 26.04
CA LEU A 6 1.96 -9.27 25.24
C LEU A 6 2.93 -8.35 25.98
N ARG A 7 4.23 -8.65 25.85
CA ARG A 7 5.30 -7.75 26.24
C ARG A 7 5.93 -7.19 24.97
N HIS A 8 6.08 -5.87 24.93
CA HIS A 8 6.72 -5.17 23.83
C HIS A 8 7.97 -4.48 24.39
N TYR A 9 9.05 -4.51 23.61
CA TYR A 9 10.25 -3.74 23.91
C TYR A 9 10.64 -2.98 22.65
N PHE A 10 10.48 -1.66 22.72
CA PHE A 10 10.93 -0.72 21.69
C PHE A 10 12.14 0.04 22.24
N PRO A 11 13.36 -0.23 21.77
CA PRO A 11 14.57 0.43 22.29
C PRO A 11 14.45 1.97 22.23
N PRO A 12 14.75 2.70 23.32
CA PRO A 12 14.79 4.17 23.27
C PRO A 12 15.72 4.69 22.17
N GLY A 13 15.26 5.68 21.42
CA GLY A 13 15.97 6.26 20.27
C GLY A 13 15.77 5.50 18.95
N SER A 14 15.09 4.34 18.94
CA SER A 14 14.68 3.69 17.69
C SER A 14 13.56 4.47 17.00
N TRP A 15 13.35 4.26 15.69
CA TRP A 15 12.30 4.96 14.94
C TRP A 15 10.88 4.77 15.52
N CYS A 16 10.62 3.63 16.18
CA CYS A 16 9.35 3.33 16.84
C CYS A 16 9.31 3.75 18.32
N ASN A 17 10.38 4.35 18.85
CA ASN A 17 10.46 4.91 20.20
C ASN A 17 11.51 6.06 20.23
N ALA A 18 11.24 7.12 19.47
CA ALA A 18 12.28 8.05 19.05
C ALA A 18 12.76 9.05 20.13
N GLN A 19 12.00 9.25 21.21
CA GLN A 19 12.34 10.15 22.33
C GLN A 19 12.53 11.63 21.97
N ASP A 20 12.30 12.02 20.72
CA ASP A 20 12.40 13.39 20.22
C ASP A 20 11.04 13.88 19.70
N PRO A 21 10.43 14.90 20.34
CA PRO A 21 9.16 15.46 19.89
C PRO A 21 9.26 16.30 18.61
N GLN A 22 10.47 16.64 18.13
CA GLN A 22 10.67 17.44 16.92
C GLN A 22 10.56 16.64 15.62
N LEU A 23 10.53 15.31 15.70
CA LEU A 23 10.41 14.45 14.53
C LEU A 23 9.05 14.58 13.83
N SER A 24 9.03 14.34 12.52
CA SER A 24 7.80 14.36 11.72
C SER A 24 7.09 13.01 11.77
N TYR A 25 5.76 13.07 11.89
CA TYR A 25 4.88 11.91 11.94
C TYR A 25 3.75 12.00 10.91
N SER A 26 3.95 12.73 9.81
CA SER A 26 2.93 12.86 8.76
C SER A 26 2.69 11.56 7.99
N THR A 27 3.72 10.71 7.85
CA THR A 27 3.63 9.41 7.13
C THR A 27 4.31 8.27 7.90
N PRO A 28 3.86 7.94 9.13
CA PRO A 28 4.50 6.91 9.96
C PRO A 28 4.30 5.51 9.37
N TRP A 29 3.27 5.36 8.53
CA TRP A 29 2.95 4.15 7.78
C TRP A 29 4.10 3.63 6.92
N ALA A 30 4.97 4.52 6.43
CA ALA A 30 6.14 4.15 5.65
C ALA A 30 7.07 3.18 6.39
N PHE A 31 7.14 3.27 7.72
CA PHE A 31 7.91 2.34 8.55
C PHE A 31 7.04 1.26 9.20
N LEU A 32 5.82 1.61 9.63
CA LEU A 32 4.92 0.67 10.30
C LEU A 32 4.51 -0.50 9.40
N ILE A 33 4.01 -0.23 8.19
CA ILE A 33 3.49 -1.27 7.30
C ILE A 33 4.53 -2.37 7.02
N PRO A 34 5.76 -2.08 6.55
CA PRO A 34 6.74 -3.11 6.26
C PRO A 34 7.25 -3.82 7.53
N ALA A 35 7.36 -3.12 8.66
CA ALA A 35 7.82 -3.70 9.92
C ALA A 35 6.91 -4.84 10.40
N PHE A 36 5.60 -4.66 10.28
CA PHE A 36 4.62 -5.69 10.70
C PHE A 36 4.59 -6.92 9.77
N THR A 37 5.13 -6.84 8.54
CA THR A 37 5.20 -8.03 7.66
C THR A 37 6.12 -9.11 8.25
N GLY A 38 7.10 -8.72 9.09
CA GLY A 38 7.92 -9.68 9.82
C GLY A 38 7.11 -10.47 10.86
N LEU A 39 6.19 -9.80 11.54
CA LEU A 39 5.35 -10.39 12.58
C LEU A 39 4.44 -11.50 12.00
N THR A 40 3.77 -11.23 10.87
CA THR A 40 2.89 -12.21 10.22
C THR A 40 3.64 -13.49 9.84
N ARG A 41 4.86 -13.35 9.32
CA ARG A 41 5.74 -14.48 8.98
C ARG A 41 6.19 -15.25 10.23
N CYS A 42 6.51 -14.57 11.33
CA CYS A 42 6.89 -15.24 12.58
C CYS A 42 5.73 -16.07 13.16
N LEU A 43 4.53 -15.49 13.25
CA LEU A 43 3.32 -16.18 13.70
C LEU A 43 2.98 -17.37 12.79
N SER A 44 3.07 -17.16 11.48
CA SER A 44 2.82 -18.20 10.48
C SER A 44 3.71 -19.43 10.64
N ARG A 45 4.97 -19.29 11.07
CA ARG A 45 5.83 -20.46 11.34
C ARG A 45 5.32 -21.29 12.49
N ALA A 46 4.84 -20.65 13.55
CA ALA A 46 4.27 -21.35 14.70
C ALA A 46 2.95 -22.04 14.34
N LEU A 47 2.06 -21.35 13.62
CA LEU A 47 0.78 -21.90 13.13
C LEU A 47 1.02 -23.10 12.19
N PHE A 48 1.93 -22.94 11.24
CA PHE A 48 2.37 -23.99 10.33
C PHE A 48 2.91 -25.20 11.12
N ALA A 49 3.82 -24.99 12.07
CA ALA A 49 4.38 -26.08 12.88
C ALA A 49 3.33 -26.82 13.71
N ARG A 50 2.30 -26.12 14.19
CA ARG A 50 1.19 -26.70 14.95
C ARG A 50 0.14 -27.40 14.08
N GLY A 51 0.15 -27.16 12.78
CA GLY A 51 -0.75 -27.80 11.81
C GLY A 51 -1.94 -26.94 11.36
N TYR A 52 -2.09 -25.71 11.87
CA TYR A 52 -3.09 -24.74 11.40
C TYR A 52 -2.59 -24.08 10.11
N ARG A 53 -2.65 -24.81 9.00
CA ARG A 53 -2.13 -24.36 7.70
C ARG A 53 -2.99 -23.25 7.10
N GLU A 54 -4.28 -23.31 7.36
CA GLU A 54 -5.31 -22.36 6.93
C GLU A 54 -5.07 -20.95 7.47
N GLU A 55 -4.48 -20.83 8.66
CA GLU A 55 -4.18 -19.54 9.31
C GLU A 55 -2.83 -18.93 8.89
N VAL A 56 -2.06 -19.63 8.05
CA VAL A 56 -0.76 -19.14 7.59
C VAL A 56 -0.96 -18.01 6.59
N ILE A 57 -0.19 -16.95 6.76
CA ILE A 57 -0.16 -15.79 5.88
C ILE A 57 1.25 -15.23 5.74
N CYS A 58 1.69 -15.05 4.50
CA CYS A 58 3.05 -14.58 4.21
C CYS A 58 3.29 -13.08 4.51
N GLY A 59 2.22 -12.30 4.62
CA GLY A 59 2.26 -10.84 4.72
C GLY A 59 1.18 -10.21 3.86
N TYR A 60 1.47 -9.01 3.34
CA TYR A 60 0.56 -8.20 2.54
C TYR A 60 1.35 -7.17 1.74
N GLY A 61 0.72 -6.58 0.73
CA GLY A 61 1.27 -5.48 -0.06
C GLY A 61 1.45 -4.20 0.76
N PHE A 62 2.31 -3.30 0.28
CA PHE A 62 2.54 -2.02 0.96
C PHE A 62 1.51 -0.97 0.54
N THR A 63 0.71 -0.48 1.49
CA THR A 63 -0.35 0.52 1.28
C THR A 63 0.21 1.93 1.30
N GLY A 64 0.98 2.31 0.28
CA GLY A 64 1.69 3.60 0.30
C GLY A 64 1.97 4.20 -1.06
N ASP A 65 1.11 4.01 -2.06
CA ASP A 65 1.22 4.68 -3.37
C ASP A 65 0.06 5.65 -3.64
N ALA A 66 -0.43 6.32 -2.58
CA ALA A 66 -1.53 7.26 -2.71
C ALA A 66 -1.06 8.51 -3.44
N ILE A 67 -1.76 8.85 -4.53
CA ILE A 67 -1.64 10.17 -5.16
C ILE A 67 -2.06 11.21 -4.13
N GLN A 68 -1.14 12.12 -3.83
CA GLN A 68 -1.36 13.25 -2.93
C GLN A 68 -0.97 14.53 -3.65
N GLY A 69 -1.55 15.65 -3.23
CA GLY A 69 -1.20 16.93 -3.80
C GLY A 69 -2.29 17.97 -3.70
N GLY A 70 -2.13 19.00 -4.51
CA GLY A 70 -3.16 20.00 -4.69
C GLY A 70 -2.79 21.07 -5.69
N GLY A 71 -3.65 22.06 -5.80
CA GLY A 71 -3.53 23.17 -6.74
C GLY A 71 -4.82 23.99 -6.71
N THR A 72 -5.19 24.56 -7.85
CA THR A 72 -6.46 25.29 -7.98
C THR A 72 -7.27 24.79 -9.17
N LEU A 73 -8.59 24.84 -9.06
CA LEU A 73 -9.47 24.58 -10.19
C LEU A 73 -9.35 25.73 -11.21
N ALA A 74 -9.24 25.39 -12.49
CA ALA A 74 -9.24 26.38 -13.57
C ALA A 74 -10.61 27.07 -13.70
N LEU A 75 -11.69 26.36 -13.38
CA LEU A 75 -13.08 26.81 -13.54
C LEU A 75 -13.42 28.01 -12.64
N ASN A 76 -13.07 27.94 -11.36
CA ASN A 76 -13.50 28.92 -10.35
C ASN A 76 -12.36 29.43 -9.45
N GLY A 77 -11.14 28.87 -9.57
CA GLY A 77 -9.99 29.26 -8.74
C GLY A 77 -10.01 28.71 -7.31
N GLU A 78 -10.95 27.83 -6.97
CA GLU A 78 -11.00 27.20 -5.65
C GLU A 78 -9.83 26.23 -5.45
N TYR A 79 -9.45 26.04 -4.19
CA TYR A 79 -8.42 25.06 -3.83
C TYR A 79 -8.89 23.65 -4.19
N TRP A 80 -8.00 22.90 -4.82
CA TRP A 80 -8.25 21.54 -5.25
C TRP A 80 -7.26 20.60 -4.55
N PRO A 81 -7.73 19.67 -3.70
CA PRO A 81 -6.91 18.63 -3.11
C PRO A 81 -6.90 17.35 -3.96
N ALA A 82 -5.76 16.67 -4.01
CA ALA A 82 -5.65 15.28 -4.46
C ALA A 82 -5.26 14.41 -3.26
N ALA A 83 -6.06 13.38 -2.98
CA ALA A 83 -5.86 12.50 -1.83
C ALA A 83 -6.61 11.18 -2.06
N ASN A 84 -6.04 10.35 -2.92
CA ASN A 84 -6.68 9.11 -3.33
C ASN A 84 -6.45 8.00 -2.30
N PHE A 85 -7.49 7.21 -2.01
CA PHE A 85 -7.42 6.15 -1.01
C PHE A 85 -7.49 4.74 -1.57
N GLU A 86 -7.33 4.54 -2.87
CA GLU A 86 -7.29 3.21 -3.49
C GLU A 86 -6.16 2.30 -2.92
N ILE A 87 -5.21 2.88 -2.17
CA ILE A 87 -4.22 2.15 -1.36
C ILE A 87 -4.83 1.24 -0.28
N SER A 88 -6.12 1.35 0.00
CA SER A 88 -6.92 0.43 0.82
C SER A 88 -7.06 -0.96 0.20
N ALA A 89 -6.66 -1.14 -1.06
CA ALA A 89 -6.87 -2.35 -1.86
C ALA A 89 -5.54 -2.87 -2.43
N VAL A 90 -4.72 -3.48 -1.60
CA VAL A 90 -3.49 -4.15 -2.03
C VAL A 90 -3.61 -5.66 -1.96
N GLY A 91 -2.65 -6.38 -2.56
CA GLY A 91 -2.61 -7.83 -2.52
C GLY A 91 -2.34 -8.38 -1.11
N LEU A 92 -3.05 -9.44 -0.73
CA LEU A 92 -2.79 -10.23 0.46
C LEU A 92 -1.70 -11.27 0.20
N GLY A 93 -0.86 -11.58 1.19
CA GLY A 93 0.12 -12.64 1.06
C GLY A 93 -0.51 -14.02 0.90
N ALA A 94 0.19 -14.92 0.22
CA ALA A 94 -0.24 -16.30 0.06
C ALA A 94 -0.39 -17.02 1.42
N SER A 95 -1.28 -18.02 1.44
CA SER A 95 -1.43 -18.94 2.56
C SER A 95 -0.63 -20.24 2.32
N ALA A 96 -0.61 -21.13 3.31
CA ALA A 96 -0.07 -22.48 3.12
C ALA A 96 -1.02 -23.42 2.37
N VAL A 97 -2.24 -22.96 2.04
CA VAL A 97 -3.28 -23.78 1.38
C VAL A 97 -3.84 -23.15 0.09
N CYS A 98 -3.64 -21.86 -0.14
CA CYS A 98 -4.15 -21.15 -1.32
C CYS A 98 -3.33 -19.91 -1.66
N ASP A 99 -3.54 -19.41 -2.89
CA ASP A 99 -3.04 -18.11 -3.35
C ASP A 99 -3.59 -16.97 -2.51
N GLY A 100 -2.84 -15.86 -2.49
CA GLY A 100 -3.25 -14.63 -1.84
C GLY A 100 -4.39 -13.94 -2.58
N LEU A 101 -5.19 -13.17 -1.83
CA LEU A 101 -6.26 -12.35 -2.38
C LEU A 101 -5.69 -11.17 -3.17
N ASP A 102 -6.08 -11.04 -4.44
CA ASP A 102 -5.67 -9.92 -5.28
C ASP A 102 -6.44 -8.64 -4.89
N TRP A 103 -5.74 -7.49 -4.82
CA TRP A 103 -6.25 -6.14 -4.51
C TRP A 103 -7.38 -6.04 -3.45
N GLY A 104 -7.38 -6.90 -2.44
CA GLY A 104 -8.52 -7.04 -1.51
C GLY A 104 -8.15 -6.92 -0.04
N TYR A 105 -7.03 -6.28 0.29
CA TYR A 105 -6.59 -6.16 1.67
C TYR A 105 -5.86 -4.86 1.97
N ALA A 106 -5.95 -4.37 3.20
CA ALA A 106 -5.02 -3.43 3.79
C ALA A 106 -4.78 -3.78 5.26
N MET A 107 -3.54 -3.68 5.74
CA MET A 107 -3.20 -4.20 7.07
C MET A 107 -3.82 -3.40 8.24
N TRP A 108 -4.13 -2.13 8.02
CA TRP A 108 -4.80 -1.26 8.98
C TRP A 108 -6.33 -1.28 8.84
N ASN A 109 -6.86 -1.81 7.73
CA ASN A 109 -8.28 -2.08 7.52
C ASN A 109 -8.45 -3.28 6.57
N PRO A 110 -8.76 -4.49 7.07
CA PRO A 110 -8.94 -5.66 6.22
C PRO A 110 -10.22 -5.61 5.38
N GLU A 111 -11.16 -4.71 5.69
CA GLU A 111 -12.39 -4.46 4.91
C GLU A 111 -12.05 -3.55 3.74
N SER A 112 -11.31 -4.12 2.79
CA SER A 112 -10.78 -3.42 1.65
C SER A 112 -11.87 -2.92 0.72
N ASP A 113 -11.75 -1.65 0.30
CA ASP A 113 -12.61 -1.03 -0.71
C ASP A 113 -11.78 -0.04 -1.53
N GLN A 114 -11.59 -0.33 -2.81
CA GLN A 114 -10.86 0.54 -3.74
C GLN A 114 -11.69 1.78 -4.13
N GLY A 115 -13.01 1.78 -3.91
CA GLY A 115 -13.93 2.85 -4.26
C GLY A 115 -14.28 2.90 -5.75
N ASP A 116 -15.41 3.53 -6.07
CA ASP A 116 -15.85 3.74 -7.44
C ASP A 116 -15.02 4.82 -8.16
N ALA A 117 -14.67 4.55 -9.42
CA ALA A 117 -13.93 5.51 -10.23
C ALA A 117 -14.72 6.83 -10.40
N GLU A 118 -16.04 6.74 -10.61
CA GLU A 118 -16.91 7.91 -10.75
C GLU A 118 -16.93 8.78 -9.48
N LEU A 119 -16.92 8.15 -8.29
CA LEU A 119 -16.87 8.86 -7.03
C LEU A 119 -15.50 9.54 -6.84
N TRP A 120 -14.41 8.85 -7.21
CA TRP A 120 -13.07 9.45 -7.17
C TRP A 120 -12.95 10.64 -8.13
N GLU A 121 -13.51 10.58 -9.33
CA GLU A 121 -13.51 11.70 -10.27
C GLU A 121 -14.32 12.90 -9.77
N LEU A 122 -15.39 12.64 -9.00
CA LEU A 122 -16.17 13.70 -8.34
C LEU A 122 -15.39 14.36 -7.19
N LEU A 123 -14.63 13.57 -6.42
CA LEU A 123 -13.87 14.06 -5.27
C LEU A 123 -12.57 14.78 -5.68
N GLU A 124 -11.88 14.27 -6.69
CA GLU A 124 -10.56 14.72 -7.14
C GLU A 124 -10.63 15.49 -8.47
N ILE A 125 -11.72 16.23 -8.69
CA ILE A 125 -12.08 17.00 -9.91
C ILE A 125 -10.86 17.36 -10.76
N GLY A 126 -10.84 16.88 -12.00
CA GLY A 126 -9.74 17.13 -12.93
C GLY A 126 -8.66 16.05 -12.95
N ILE A 127 -8.89 14.91 -12.28
CA ILE A 127 -8.11 13.68 -12.48
C ILE A 127 -8.99 12.51 -12.96
N PRO A 128 -9.46 12.50 -14.22
CA PRO A 128 -10.16 11.34 -14.78
C PRO A 128 -9.27 10.08 -14.89
N TYR A 129 -9.91 8.92 -14.81
CA TYR A 129 -9.31 7.62 -15.08
C TYR A 129 -9.28 7.36 -16.59
N LEU A 130 -8.09 7.20 -17.14
CA LEU A 130 -7.91 6.67 -18.51
C LEU A 130 -7.90 5.14 -18.52
N ALA A 131 -7.42 4.54 -17.43
CA ALA A 131 -7.46 3.10 -17.22
C ALA A 131 -7.41 2.78 -15.73
N ARG A 132 -8.00 1.63 -15.36
CA ARG A 132 -7.90 1.02 -14.03
C ARG A 132 -7.92 -0.48 -14.22
N ARG A 133 -6.83 -1.18 -13.85
CA ARG A 133 -6.69 -2.62 -14.14
C ARG A 133 -5.84 -3.34 -13.11
N VAL A 134 -5.96 -4.67 -13.09
CA VAL A 134 -5.05 -5.54 -12.36
C VAL A 134 -3.63 -5.39 -12.92
N LYS A 135 -2.65 -5.27 -12.04
CA LYS A 135 -1.24 -5.14 -12.43
C LYS A 135 -0.58 -6.51 -12.48
N ALA A 136 -0.29 -6.97 -13.69
CA ALA A 136 0.43 -8.21 -13.93
C ALA A 136 1.79 -8.23 -13.21
N ASP A 137 2.22 -9.43 -12.83
CA ASP A 137 3.55 -9.75 -12.29
C ASP A 137 3.96 -8.93 -11.04
N THR A 138 2.98 -8.49 -10.25
CA THR A 138 3.24 -7.81 -8.97
C THR A 138 3.26 -8.76 -7.78
N ALA A 139 2.56 -9.88 -7.88
CA ALA A 139 2.51 -10.90 -6.83
C ALA A 139 3.90 -11.51 -6.53
N GLY A 140 4.16 -11.81 -5.27
CA GLY A 140 5.30 -12.64 -4.89
C GLY A 140 5.09 -14.09 -5.32
N TYR A 141 6.05 -14.66 -6.04
CA TYR A 141 5.95 -16.03 -6.56
C TYR A 141 6.23 -17.08 -5.48
N GLY A 142 5.55 -18.22 -5.56
CA GLY A 142 5.74 -19.37 -4.66
C GLY A 142 4.87 -20.54 -5.11
N LYS A 143 4.82 -21.61 -4.30
CA LYS A 143 3.86 -22.72 -4.52
C LYS A 143 2.42 -22.18 -4.65
N TYR A 144 2.10 -21.24 -3.77
CA TYR A 144 0.95 -20.37 -3.87
C TYR A 144 1.47 -18.95 -4.07
N ARG A 145 0.92 -18.23 -5.05
CA ARG A 145 1.33 -16.85 -5.34
C ARG A 145 0.70 -15.89 -4.34
N GLY A 146 1.35 -14.77 -4.07
CA GLY A 146 0.71 -13.64 -3.40
C GLY A 146 -0.42 -13.04 -4.24
N GLY A 147 -1.16 -12.13 -3.61
CA GLY A 147 -2.09 -11.27 -4.29
C GLY A 147 -1.35 -10.24 -5.15
N SER A 148 -1.82 -10.06 -6.37
CA SER A 148 -1.44 -8.99 -7.27
C SER A 148 -2.05 -7.67 -6.81
N GLY A 149 -1.38 -6.58 -7.14
CA GLY A 149 -1.94 -5.25 -7.03
C GLY A 149 -2.74 -4.85 -8.26
N TRP A 150 -3.01 -3.57 -8.36
CA TRP A 150 -3.68 -2.90 -9.47
C TRP A 150 -2.85 -1.68 -9.89
N GLU A 151 -3.22 -1.10 -11.02
CA GLU A 151 -2.71 0.19 -11.47
C GLU A 151 -3.84 1.04 -12.06
N ALA A 152 -3.70 2.35 -11.95
CA ALA A 152 -4.53 3.31 -12.65
C ALA A 152 -3.66 4.25 -13.49
N LEU A 153 -4.12 4.53 -14.70
CA LEU A 153 -3.60 5.62 -15.51
C LEU A 153 -4.56 6.78 -15.38
N ARG A 154 -4.03 7.93 -14.97
CA ARG A 154 -4.82 9.11 -14.68
C ARG A 154 -4.26 10.32 -15.41
N LEU A 155 -5.15 11.20 -15.86
CA LEU A 155 -4.81 12.43 -16.57
C LEU A 155 -5.13 13.62 -15.68
N LEU A 156 -4.19 14.55 -15.52
CA LEU A 156 -4.46 15.81 -14.84
C LEU A 156 -4.92 16.86 -15.86
N ILE A 157 -6.15 17.38 -15.71
CA ILE A 157 -6.77 18.32 -16.63
C ILE A 157 -7.73 19.27 -15.89
N GLY A 158 -7.73 20.55 -16.26
CA GLY A 158 -8.64 21.54 -15.66
C GLY A 158 -8.18 22.08 -14.30
N ASN A 159 -6.93 21.81 -13.91
CA ASN A 159 -6.29 22.34 -12.70
C ASN A 159 -5.12 23.27 -13.10
N ARG A 160 -4.81 24.26 -12.25
CA ARG A 160 -3.67 25.18 -12.36
C ARG A 160 -2.76 25.02 -11.16
N ASP A 161 -1.47 25.29 -11.36
CA ASP A 161 -0.43 25.25 -10.32
C ASP A 161 -0.47 23.95 -9.51
N ALA A 162 -0.76 22.85 -10.22
CA ALA A 162 -1.00 21.56 -9.60
C ALA A 162 0.33 20.87 -9.29
N GLU A 163 0.49 20.49 -8.03
CA GLU A 163 1.59 19.70 -7.53
C GLU A 163 1.06 18.36 -7.03
N LEU A 164 1.54 17.29 -7.63
CA LEU A 164 1.29 15.93 -7.17
C LEU A 164 2.57 15.37 -6.56
N TYR A 165 2.42 14.43 -5.64
CA TYR A 165 3.52 13.67 -5.07
C TYR A 165 3.02 12.34 -4.50
N MET A 166 3.97 11.46 -4.24
CA MET A 166 3.77 10.15 -3.60
C MET A 166 4.80 10.02 -2.48
N ALA A 167 4.33 9.76 -1.27
CA ALA A 167 5.16 9.66 -0.07
C ALA A 167 5.77 8.24 0.08
N ARG A 168 6.53 7.80 -0.93
CA ARG A 168 7.20 6.49 -0.99
C ARG A 168 8.60 6.61 -1.58
N ALA A 169 9.55 5.84 -1.04
CA ALA A 169 10.84 5.57 -1.69
C ALA A 169 10.67 4.45 -2.72
N ASP A 170 10.67 4.81 -4.00
CA ASP A 170 10.39 3.88 -5.10
C ASP A 170 11.57 2.99 -5.47
N GLY A 171 11.32 1.70 -5.66
CA GLY A 171 12.23 0.79 -6.36
C GLY A 171 13.49 0.35 -5.62
N ILE A 172 13.78 0.90 -4.43
CA ILE A 172 15.06 0.66 -3.74
C ILE A 172 15.06 -0.69 -3.00
N THR A 173 13.94 -1.08 -2.38
CA THR A 173 13.85 -2.30 -1.56
C THR A 173 12.51 -2.99 -1.70
N PHE A 174 12.50 -4.29 -1.39
CA PHE A 174 11.28 -5.03 -1.19
C PHE A 174 10.66 -4.69 0.18
N MET A 175 9.36 -4.43 0.19
CA MET A 175 8.62 -4.08 1.43
C MET A 175 8.19 -5.31 2.24
N GLY A 176 8.36 -6.51 1.67
CA GLY A 176 8.01 -7.78 2.28
C GLY A 176 8.97 -8.87 1.83
N SER A 177 8.68 -10.09 2.26
CA SER A 177 9.42 -11.29 1.86
C SER A 177 8.46 -12.46 1.82
N GLY A 178 8.81 -13.47 1.01
CA GLY A 178 8.12 -14.74 0.98
C GLY A 178 8.32 -15.56 2.26
N ILE A 179 7.68 -16.73 2.32
CA ILE A 179 7.86 -17.72 3.38
C ILE A 179 8.01 -19.10 2.76
N PHE A 180 8.79 -19.98 3.40
CA PHE A 180 8.99 -21.37 2.97
C PHE A 180 9.43 -21.54 1.51
N GLY A 181 10.30 -20.65 1.02
CA GLY A 181 10.83 -20.65 -0.35
C GLY A 181 10.08 -19.73 -1.31
N GLY A 182 9.04 -19.03 -0.87
CA GLY A 182 8.42 -17.95 -1.65
C GLY A 182 9.31 -16.72 -1.82
N TYR A 183 9.01 -15.93 -2.84
CA TYR A 183 9.69 -14.67 -3.18
C TYR A 183 8.89 -13.45 -2.72
N PRO A 184 9.54 -12.29 -2.52
CA PRO A 184 8.83 -11.03 -2.30
C PRO A 184 7.98 -10.63 -3.51
N GLN A 185 6.98 -9.77 -3.26
CA GLN A 185 6.26 -9.04 -4.30
C GLN A 185 7.19 -8.12 -5.11
N ALA A 186 6.76 -7.63 -6.27
CA ALA A 186 7.53 -6.68 -7.07
C ALA A 186 7.84 -5.38 -6.28
N THR A 187 8.97 -4.73 -6.63
CA THR A 187 9.25 -3.36 -6.19
C THR A 187 8.41 -2.35 -6.99
N SER A 188 8.27 -1.12 -6.48
CA SER A 188 7.58 -0.04 -7.20
C SER A 188 8.49 0.73 -8.13
N TYR A 189 7.86 1.48 -9.02
CA TYR A 189 8.50 2.47 -9.88
C TYR A 189 7.55 3.65 -10.04
N ARG A 190 8.08 4.77 -10.54
CA ARG A 190 7.32 5.99 -10.81
C ARG A 190 7.29 6.26 -12.31
N LEU A 191 6.12 6.50 -12.87
CA LEU A 191 5.94 6.83 -14.29
C LEU A 191 5.04 8.05 -14.45
N TRP A 192 5.61 9.15 -14.94
CA TRP A 192 4.93 10.42 -15.14
C TRP A 192 5.24 10.89 -16.56
N SER A 193 4.21 11.35 -17.29
CA SER A 193 4.37 12.01 -18.58
C SER A 193 3.96 13.47 -18.46
N ARG A 194 4.76 14.37 -19.03
CA ARG A 194 4.50 15.82 -19.07
C ARG A 194 4.54 16.28 -20.52
N GLY A 195 3.72 17.27 -20.87
CA GLY A 195 3.64 17.79 -22.24
C GLY A 195 3.07 16.79 -23.24
N SER A 196 2.28 15.81 -22.79
CA SER A 196 1.61 14.87 -23.68
C SER A 196 0.57 15.62 -24.54
N GLU A 197 0.54 15.32 -25.83
CA GLU A 197 -0.54 15.74 -26.74
C GLU A 197 -1.72 14.76 -26.55
N ILE A 198 -2.71 15.14 -25.74
CA ILE A 198 -3.93 14.37 -25.47
C ILE A 198 -5.13 15.26 -25.78
#